data_AF-A0A3P6UB18-F1
#
_entry.id   AF-A0A3P6UB18-F1
#
_cell.length_a   1.000
_cell.length_b   1.000
_cell.length_c   1.000
_cell.angle_alpha   90.00
_cell.angle_beta   90.00
_cell.angle_gamma   90.00
#
_symmetry.space_group_name_H-M   'P 1'
#
loop_
_entity.id
_entity.type
_entity.pdbx_description
1 polymer ?
#
loop_
_entity_poly.entity_id
_entity_poly.type
_entity_poly.pdbx_seq_one_letter_code
_entity_poly.pdbx_strand_id
1 'polypeptide(L)'
;MARDYYVLPQHTNVLEDRVKTVNSMLKSFAEAVLEDASPYFDMMKAAARDVVKLEVQIAMASWPDSAMRNYAQQYNAYTVEALEKRYPSIIWDSYLKALLSSVTGYDIRSTNVGRF
;
A
#
# COMPACT_ATOMS: atom_id res chain seq x y z
N MET A 1 5.38 2.33 -14.34
CA MET A 1 3.94 2.34 -14.73
C MET A 1 3.10 2.21 -13.46
N ALA A 2 2.50 3.30 -12.97
CA ALA A 2 1.47 3.23 -11.91
C ALA A 2 0.89 4.63 -11.63
N ARG A 3 1.67 5.55 -11.06
CA ARG A 3 1.17 6.84 -10.55
C ARG A 3 0.40 7.67 -11.58
N ASP A 4 0.97 7.86 -12.77
CA ASP A 4 0.44 8.81 -13.73
C ASP A 4 -0.95 8.40 -14.27
N TYR A 5 -1.28 7.10 -14.23
CA TYR A 5 -2.62 6.60 -14.53
C TYR A 5 -3.65 6.93 -13.45
N TYR A 6 -3.24 7.08 -12.20
CA TYR A 6 -4.12 7.45 -11.07
C TYR A 6 -4.20 8.96 -10.86
N VAL A 7 -3.23 9.73 -11.37
CA VAL A 7 -3.11 11.17 -11.08
C VAL A 7 -3.50 12.04 -12.28
N LEU A 8 -3.28 11.60 -13.53
CA LEU A 8 -3.55 12.45 -14.68
C LEU A 8 -5.05 12.39 -15.10
N PRO A 9 -5.69 13.55 -15.40
CA PRO A 9 -7.13 13.63 -15.70
C PRO A 9 -7.58 12.81 -16.91
N GLN A 10 -6.65 12.49 -17.82
CA GLN A 10 -6.92 11.76 -19.05
C GLN A 10 -7.20 10.26 -18.85
N HIS A 11 -7.06 9.73 -17.62
CA HIS A 11 -7.20 8.31 -17.30
C HIS A 11 -8.40 7.98 -16.39
N THR A 12 -9.42 8.84 -16.32
CA THR A 12 -10.61 8.61 -15.47
C THR A 12 -11.32 7.27 -15.72
N ASN A 13 -11.37 6.80 -16.97
CA ASN A 13 -11.95 5.51 -17.31
C ASN A 13 -11.22 4.32 -16.64
N VAL A 14 -9.90 4.44 -16.44
CA VAL A 14 -9.09 3.41 -15.79
C VAL A 14 -9.47 3.26 -14.31
N LEU A 15 -9.78 4.37 -13.63
CA LEU A 15 -10.22 4.36 -12.25
C LEU A 15 -11.59 3.69 -12.10
N GLU A 16 -12.54 3.99 -13.00
CA GLU A 16 -13.85 3.35 -12.99
C GLU A 16 -13.76 1.84 -13.27
N ASP A 17 -12.90 1.42 -14.19
CA ASP A 17 -12.66 0.00 -14.46
C ASP A 17 -11.97 -0.70 -13.28
N ARG A 18 -11.08 0.00 -12.57
CA ARG A 18 -10.49 -0.48 -11.31
C ARG A 18 -11.57 -0.67 -10.23
N VAL A 19 -12.50 0.28 -10.07
CA VAL A 19 -13.63 0.14 -9.14
C VAL A 19 -14.48 -1.07 -9.48
N LYS A 20 -14.82 -1.28 -10.76
CA LYS A 20 -15.57 -2.46 -11.20
C LYS A 20 -14.85 -3.76 -10.87
N THR A 21 -13.53 -3.80 -11.10
CA THR A 21 -12.70 -4.97 -10.82
C THR A 21 -12.68 -5.31 -9.33
N VAL A 22 -12.44 -4.32 -8.47
CA VAL A 22 -12.45 -4.50 -7.00
C VAL A 22 -13.83 -4.94 -6.51
N ASN A 23 -14.90 -4.30 -7.00
CA ASN A 23 -16.27 -4.67 -6.65
C ASN A 23 -16.60 -6.10 -7.08
N SER A 24 -16.17 -6.53 -8.27
CA SER A 24 -16.37 -7.89 -8.75
C SER A 24 -15.68 -8.91 -7.85
N MET A 25 -14.43 -8.63 -7.44
CA MET A 25 -13.69 -9.48 -6.51
C MET A 25 -14.40 -9.60 -5.15
N LEU A 26 -14.89 -8.49 -4.59
CA LEU A 26 -15.63 -8.50 -3.32
C LEU A 26 -16.92 -9.32 -3.42
N LYS A 27 -17.66 -9.19 -4.53
CA LYS A 27 -18.86 -9.99 -4.79
C LYS A 27 -18.54 -11.47 -4.91
N SER A 28 -17.55 -11.86 -5.70
CA SER A 28 -17.15 -13.26 -5.85
C SER A 28 -16.72 -13.89 -4.53
N PHE A 29 -16.04 -13.13 -3.66
CA PHE A 29 -15.71 -13.60 -2.32
C PHE A 29 -16.96 -13.82 -1.45
N ALA A 30 -17.92 -12.87 -1.50
CA ALA A 30 -19.13 -12.97 -0.70
C ALA A 30 -20.05 -14.10 -1.16
N GLU A 31 -20.21 -14.29 -2.47
CA GLU A 31 -20.96 -15.41 -3.07
C GLU A 31 -20.33 -16.77 -2.73
N ALA A 32 -19.02 -16.82 -2.47
CA ALA A 32 -18.34 -18.05 -2.05
C ALA A 32 -18.52 -18.38 -0.56
N VAL A 33 -18.85 -17.40 0.29
CA VAL A 33 -18.88 -17.55 1.75
C VAL A 33 -20.31 -17.50 2.31
N LEU A 34 -21.23 -16.80 1.64
CA LEU A 34 -22.60 -16.56 2.10
C LEU A 34 -23.62 -17.28 1.22
N GLU A 35 -24.74 -17.69 1.82
CA GLU A 35 -25.88 -18.24 1.07
C GLU A 35 -26.60 -17.16 0.23
N ASP A 36 -26.68 -15.92 0.74
CA ASP A 36 -27.16 -14.75 -0.01
C ASP A 36 -26.28 -13.52 0.26
N ALA A 37 -25.57 -13.07 -0.77
CA ALA A 37 -24.70 -11.90 -0.71
C ALA A 37 -25.40 -10.59 -1.12
N SER A 38 -26.62 -10.67 -1.67
CA SER A 38 -27.35 -9.54 -2.27
C SER A 38 -27.54 -8.35 -1.32
N PRO A 39 -27.86 -8.55 -0.02
CA PRO A 39 -28.04 -7.44 0.93
C PRO A 39 -26.79 -6.55 1.09
N TYR A 40 -25.61 -7.05 0.74
CA TYR A 40 -24.32 -6.38 0.95
C TYR A 40 -23.75 -5.73 -0.32
N PHE A 41 -24.42 -5.84 -1.47
CA PHE A 41 -23.88 -5.36 -2.75
C PHE A 41 -23.60 -3.85 -2.78
N ASP A 42 -24.46 -3.04 -2.16
CA ASP A 42 -24.23 -1.59 -2.08
C ASP A 42 -23.03 -1.26 -1.19
N MET A 43 -22.86 -1.98 -0.08
CA MET A 43 -21.70 -1.85 0.80
C MET A 43 -20.40 -2.24 0.07
N MET A 44 -20.40 -3.31 -0.72
CA MET A 44 -19.25 -3.72 -1.53
C MET A 44 -18.89 -2.68 -2.59
N LYS A 45 -19.91 -2.10 -3.23
CA LYS A 45 -19.70 -1.04 -4.22
C LYS A 45 -19.12 0.23 -3.59
N ALA A 46 -19.55 0.59 -2.39
CA ALA A 46 -18.96 1.69 -1.62
C ALA A 46 -17.50 1.37 -1.25
N ALA A 47 -17.25 0.19 -0.67
CA ALA A 47 -15.91 -0.25 -0.29
C ALA A 47 -14.95 -0.29 -1.50
N ALA A 48 -15.40 -0.73 -2.67
CA ALA A 48 -14.60 -0.72 -3.88
C ALA A 48 -14.16 0.69 -4.30
N ARG A 49 -15.04 1.69 -4.15
CA ARG A 49 -14.69 3.09 -4.41
C ARG A 49 -13.70 3.63 -3.37
N ASP A 50 -13.87 3.27 -2.10
CA ASP A 50 -12.98 3.69 -1.03
C ASP A 50 -11.56 3.11 -1.21
N VAL A 51 -11.45 1.85 -1.61
CA VAL A 51 -10.17 1.21 -1.96
C VAL A 51 -9.49 1.96 -3.11
N VAL A 52 -10.20 2.23 -4.21
CA VAL A 52 -9.60 2.96 -5.34
C VAL A 52 -9.23 4.39 -4.96
N LYS A 53 -10.02 5.05 -4.13
CA LYS A 53 -9.69 6.38 -3.60
C LYS A 53 -8.41 6.35 -2.76
N LEU A 54 -8.22 5.32 -1.93
CA LEU A 54 -6.97 5.12 -1.20
C LEU A 54 -5.79 4.87 -2.14
N GLU A 55 -5.96 4.03 -3.17
CA GLU A 55 -4.94 3.79 -4.21
C GLU A 55 -4.51 5.11 -4.89
N VAL A 56 -5.47 5.98 -5.22
CA VAL A 56 -5.19 7.33 -5.77
C VAL A 56 -4.40 8.19 -4.78
N GLN A 57 -4.76 8.21 -3.50
CA GLN A 57 -4.02 8.97 -2.48
C GLN A 57 -2.58 8.50 -2.33
N ILE A 58 -2.35 7.17 -2.33
CA ILE A 58 -1.01 6.59 -2.31
C ILE A 58 -0.23 7.00 -3.57
N ALA A 59 -0.86 6.91 -4.74
CA ALA A 59 -0.24 7.32 -6.01
C ALA A 59 0.15 8.80 -6.00
N MET A 60 -0.72 9.68 -5.49
CA MET A 60 -0.44 11.12 -5.38
C MET A 60 0.76 11.41 -4.46
N ALA A 61 0.92 10.66 -3.36
CA ALA A 61 2.04 10.79 -2.44
C ALA A 61 3.33 10.12 -2.95
N SER A 62 3.24 9.26 -3.97
CA SER A 62 4.38 8.54 -4.55
C SER A 62 5.21 9.41 -5.49
N TRP A 63 6.49 9.09 -5.63
CA TRP A 63 7.39 9.76 -6.57
C TRP A 63 7.09 9.34 -8.03
N PRO A 64 7.24 10.26 -9.00
CA PRO A 64 7.19 9.90 -10.41
C PRO A 64 8.44 9.11 -10.83
N ASP A 65 8.31 8.26 -11.86
CA ASP A 65 9.38 7.39 -12.37
C ASP A 65 10.66 8.18 -12.72
N SER A 66 10.54 9.44 -13.13
CA SER A 66 11.68 10.33 -13.43
C SER A 66 12.51 10.70 -12.19
N ALA A 67 11.86 10.94 -11.06
CA ALA A 67 12.52 11.23 -9.78
C ALA A 67 13.15 9.97 -9.17
N MET A 68 12.60 8.80 -9.49
CA MET A 68 13.13 7.50 -9.03
C MET A 68 14.45 7.07 -9.70
N ARG A 69 15.03 7.88 -10.60
CA ARG A 69 16.34 7.58 -11.19
C ARG A 69 17.52 8.12 -10.37
N ASN A 70 17.27 9.00 -9.41
CA ASN A 70 18.31 9.56 -8.57
C ASN A 70 18.53 8.69 -7.32
N TYR A 71 19.37 7.67 -7.45
CA TYR A 71 19.68 6.73 -6.37
C TYR A 71 20.33 7.40 -5.14
N ALA A 72 21.12 8.46 -5.36
CA ALA A 72 21.74 9.20 -4.26
C ALA A 72 20.70 9.88 -3.36
N GLN A 73 19.57 10.31 -3.92
CA GLN A 73 18.47 10.91 -3.16
C GLN A 73 17.52 9.87 -2.53
N GLN A 74 17.60 8.60 -2.95
CA GLN A 74 16.80 7.51 -2.38
C GLN A 74 17.45 6.88 -1.17
N TYR A 75 18.79 6.87 -1.14
CA TYR A 75 19.54 6.29 -0.04
C TYR A 75 19.46 7.19 1.21
N ASN A 76 18.45 6.94 2.04
CA ASN A 76 18.23 7.63 3.31
C ASN A 76 18.22 6.60 4.44
N ALA A 77 19.40 6.30 4.98
CA ALA A 77 19.53 5.36 6.08
C ALA A 77 18.94 5.95 7.37
N TYR A 78 18.02 5.22 7.99
CA TYR A 78 17.45 5.55 9.30
C TYR A 78 17.64 4.39 10.27
N THR A 79 17.85 4.71 11.55
CA THR A 79 17.68 3.72 12.62
C THR A 79 16.19 3.53 12.90
N VAL A 80 15.81 2.43 13.57
CA VAL A 80 14.40 2.17 13.93
C VAL A 80 13.85 3.30 14.80
N GLU A 81 14.63 3.80 15.76
CA GLU A 81 14.24 4.91 16.64
C GLU A 81 13.99 6.20 15.84
N ALA A 82 14.82 6.45 14.81
CA ALA A 82 14.64 7.60 13.95
C ALA A 82 13.37 7.49 13.08
N LEU A 83 13.03 6.29 12.61
CA LEU A 83 11.78 6.03 11.88
C LEU A 83 10.55 6.20 12.78
N GLU A 84 10.57 5.66 13.99
CA GLU A 84 9.49 5.79 14.97
C GLU A 84 9.22 7.26 15.32
N LYS A 85 10.28 8.06 15.46
CA LYS A 85 10.13 9.51 15.69
C LYS A 85 9.62 10.25 14.46
N ARG A 86 10.10 9.88 13.26
CA ARG A 86 9.78 10.62 12.01
C ARG A 86 8.39 10.29 11.48
N TYR A 87 7.95 9.04 11.63
CA TYR A 87 6.70 8.50 11.12
C TYR A 87 5.96 7.72 12.22
N PRO A 88 5.45 8.42 13.25
CA PRO A 88 4.90 7.78 14.45
C PRO A 88 3.59 7.02 14.22
N SER A 89 2.90 7.27 13.11
CA SER A 89 1.67 6.56 12.75
C SER A 89 1.90 5.13 12.28
N ILE A 90 3.15 4.75 11.99
CA ILE A 90 3.52 3.39 11.60
C ILE A 90 4.12 2.69 12.83
N ILE A 91 3.60 1.50 13.15
CA ILE A 91 4.09 0.68 14.25
C ILE A 91 5.30 -0.13 13.76
N TRP A 92 6.44 0.55 13.58
CA TRP A 92 7.65 0.00 12.95
C TRP A 92 8.17 -1.27 13.62
N ASP A 93 8.22 -1.30 14.95
CA ASP A 93 8.67 -2.46 15.72
C ASP A 93 7.84 -3.71 15.41
N SER A 94 6.50 -3.60 15.44
CA SER A 94 5.59 -4.71 15.09
C SER A 94 5.73 -5.14 13.64
N TYR A 95 5.78 -4.17 12.72
CA TYR A 95 5.91 -4.42 11.29
C TYR A 95 7.21 -5.17 10.96
N LEU A 96 8.35 -4.70 11.46
CA LEU A 96 9.66 -5.30 11.18
C LEU A 96 9.81 -6.69 11.84
N LYS A 97 9.28 -6.87 13.06
CA LYS A 97 9.24 -8.19 13.71
C LYS A 97 8.39 -9.19 12.92
N ALA A 98 7.22 -8.78 12.43
CA ALA A 98 6.39 -9.63 11.60
C ALA A 98 7.10 -10.01 10.30
N LEU A 99 7.74 -9.02 9.65
CA LEU A 99 8.47 -9.21 8.40
C LEU A 99 9.65 -10.17 8.54
N LEU A 100 10.38 -10.12 9.66
CA LEU A 100 11.56 -10.94 9.93
C LEU A 100 11.27 -12.19 10.75
N SER A 101 10.00 -12.46 11.07
CA SER A 101 9.58 -13.55 11.96
C SER A 101 10.07 -14.94 11.57
N SER A 102 10.34 -15.19 10.28
CA SER A 102 10.84 -16.45 9.76
C SER A 102 12.37 -16.61 9.84
N VAL A 103 13.09 -15.54 10.16
CA VAL A 103 14.56 -15.53 10.26
C VAL A 103 14.97 -15.81 11.70
N THR A 104 15.96 -16.68 11.90
CA THR A 104 16.49 -16.97 13.25
C THR A 104 17.56 -15.95 13.64
N GLY A 105 17.51 -15.43 14.86
CA GLY A 105 18.59 -14.62 15.45
C GLY A 105 18.69 -13.18 14.97
N TYR A 106 17.61 -12.59 14.45
CA TYR A 106 17.60 -11.17 14.07
C TYR A 106 17.33 -10.26 15.27
N ASP A 107 18.03 -9.14 15.32
CA ASP A 107 17.75 -8.02 16.23
C ASP A 107 17.60 -6.75 15.38
N ILE A 108 16.35 -6.25 15.30
CA ILE A 108 16.01 -5.05 14.53
C ILE A 108 16.63 -3.78 15.09
N ARG A 109 17.11 -3.81 16.34
CA ARG A 109 17.74 -2.68 17.03
C ARG A 109 19.26 -2.80 17.08
N SER A 110 19.82 -3.88 16.55
CA SER A 110 21.27 -4.01 16.45
C SER A 110 21.80 -2.88 15.54
N THR A 111 22.56 -1.98 16.14
CA THR A 111 23.24 -0.91 15.42
C THR A 111 24.34 -1.58 14.61
N ASN A 112 24.20 -1.54 13.28
CA ASN A 112 25.16 -1.87 12.21
C ASN A 112 24.73 -3.06 11.34
N VAL A 113 24.06 -2.76 10.23
CA VAL A 113 24.13 -3.60 9.04
C VAL A 113 24.66 -2.73 7.90
N GLY A 114 25.96 -2.84 7.62
CA GLY A 114 26.61 -2.27 6.44
C GLY A 114 27.52 -1.06 6.67
N ARG A 115 28.72 -1.29 7.21
CA ARG A 115 29.90 -0.60 6.66
C ARG A 115 30.23 -1.30 5.35
N PHE A 116 30.02 -0.62 4.24
CA PHE A 116 30.65 -0.95 2.95
C PHE A 116 31.80 0.02 2.73
#